data_AF-A0A813FNL3-F1
#
_entry.id   AF-A0A813FNL3-F1
#
_cell.length_a   1.000
_cell.length_b   1.000
_cell.length_c   1.000
_cell.angle_alpha   90.00
_cell.angle_beta   90.00
_cell.angle_gamma   90.00
#
_symmetry.space_group_name_H-M   'P 1'
#
loop_
_entity.id
_entity.type
_entity.pdbx_description
1 polymer ?
#
loop_
_entity_poly.entity_id
_entity_poly.type
_entity_poly.pdbx_seq_one_letter_code
_entity_poly.pdbx_strand_id
1 'polypeptide(L)'
;MHLLTNSLTYSIDFATMTQKNMETGRCHRIRRGQRLKPEALRSLQEQADFSKKQQLEITNLKKTIRICKIFSKTRKQHTEKRERDAKDQERQLRARVSSAEVEAETRQRQFETQLDACKREAEVKDQKRREQLDTVEQDADAQQRVLRANIDTLQQVAATLTEDLQKATQAESASRLQMTQFLHQGESWRLGKQLEIPHLTPIDCPFLVAIIENMMRTTSHHGPNSRCSPMRQAKVLRVLKVHNVRLGQKYDSRCKQMLQDHADQGVAVGPLTPDVNSFLQSTIKAFDEWMHLEASLHECLLLHGSKRQNISEIVSSGFEERLSRQGGLYGEGIYFAEESCKSFQYCDKDGGENSMILSRVLLGDPHYAKGPLGQMKISPKRDEADATKGRHNSVVANVGTPNGQPPPSVQEHREYVIFDGSQAYPEYVVIFEV
;
A
#
# COMPACT_ATOMS: atom_id res chain seq x y z
N MET A 1 -14.15 51.76 -143.73
CA MET A 1 -14.76 52.43 -142.55
C MET A 1 -16.27 52.24 -142.62
N HIS A 2 -16.92 51.92 -141.50
CA HIS A 2 -18.38 51.75 -141.44
C HIS A 2 -19.03 53.00 -140.85
N LEU A 3 -20.09 53.47 -141.50
CA LEU A 3 -20.85 54.66 -141.13
C LEU A 3 -22.34 54.34 -141.08
N LEU A 4 -23.02 54.89 -140.06
CA LEU A 4 -24.42 54.62 -139.77
C LEU A 4 -25.19 55.94 -139.88
N THR A 5 -26.13 56.03 -140.82
CA THR A 5 -26.87 57.27 -141.14
C THR A 5 -28.29 56.93 -141.60
N ASN A 6 -29.32 57.62 -141.11
CA ASN A 6 -30.72 57.42 -141.52
C ASN A 6 -31.18 55.95 -141.53
N SER A 7 -30.85 55.22 -140.46
CA SER A 7 -31.30 53.83 -140.23
C SER A 7 -30.83 52.80 -141.27
N LEU A 8 -29.77 53.11 -142.05
CA LEU A 8 -29.12 52.20 -143.00
C LEU A 8 -27.59 52.19 -142.79
N THR A 9 -26.96 51.04 -143.06
CA THR A 9 -25.52 50.84 -142.84
C THR A 9 -24.70 50.89 -144.15
N TYR A 10 -23.61 51.68 -144.16
CA TYR A 10 -22.75 51.84 -145.33
C TYR A 10 -21.28 51.46 -145.06
N SER A 11 -20.63 50.90 -146.08
CA SER A 11 -19.18 50.74 -146.12
C SER A 11 -18.57 51.65 -147.17
N ILE A 12 -17.48 52.34 -146.80
CA ILE A 12 -16.70 53.18 -147.72
C ILE A 12 -15.36 52.51 -147.99
N ASP A 13 -15.12 52.26 -149.28
CA ASP A 13 -13.84 51.83 -149.83
C ASP A 13 -13.11 53.04 -150.43
N PHE A 14 -12.11 53.51 -149.69
CA PHE A 14 -11.30 54.66 -150.08
C PHE A 14 -10.32 54.36 -151.22
N ALA A 15 -10.04 53.08 -151.55
CA ALA A 15 -9.19 52.73 -152.68
C ALA A 15 -9.93 52.93 -154.02
N THR A 16 -11.23 52.62 -154.04
CA THR A 16 -12.08 52.78 -155.23
C THR A 16 -12.90 54.07 -155.19
N MET A 17 -12.87 54.79 -154.07
CA MET A 17 -13.75 55.91 -153.76
C MET A 17 -15.21 55.53 -154.00
N THR A 18 -15.60 54.34 -153.54
CA THR A 18 -16.98 53.86 -153.63
C THR A 18 -17.60 53.68 -152.26
N GLN A 19 -18.87 54.01 -152.19
CA GLN A 19 -19.73 53.79 -151.04
C GLN A 19 -20.74 52.69 -151.40
N LYS A 20 -20.81 51.66 -150.56
CA LYS A 20 -21.70 50.51 -150.73
C LYS A 20 -22.71 50.45 -149.58
N ASN A 21 -24.00 50.30 -149.91
CA ASN A 21 -25.04 50.04 -148.91
C ASN A 21 -25.06 48.54 -148.59
N MET A 22 -25.04 48.19 -147.29
CA MET A 22 -24.89 46.80 -146.84
C MET A 22 -26.19 45.99 -146.87
N GLU A 23 -27.37 46.63 -146.91
CA GLU A 23 -28.69 45.97 -146.89
C GLU A 23 -29.25 45.72 -148.30
N THR A 24 -28.92 46.58 -149.25
CA THR A 24 -29.42 46.48 -150.64
C THR A 24 -28.34 46.11 -151.64
N GLY A 25 -27.07 46.12 -151.23
CA GLY A 25 -25.91 45.74 -152.05
C GLY A 25 -25.52 46.75 -153.14
N ARG A 26 -26.27 47.84 -153.33
CA ARG A 26 -26.02 48.87 -154.35
C ARG A 26 -24.79 49.73 -154.01
N CYS A 27 -24.01 50.09 -155.04
CA CYS A 27 -22.69 50.74 -154.92
C CYS A 27 -22.59 52.01 -155.76
N HIS A 28 -22.09 53.11 -155.18
CA HIS A 28 -21.96 54.43 -155.82
C HIS A 28 -20.54 55.00 -155.70
N ARG A 29 -20.05 55.67 -156.76
CA ARG A 29 -18.68 56.20 -156.86
C ARG A 29 -18.63 57.69 -156.56
N ILE A 30 -17.80 58.08 -155.60
CA ILE A 30 -17.59 59.46 -155.13
C ILE A 30 -16.77 60.23 -156.18
N ARG A 31 -17.31 61.35 -156.69
CA ARG A 31 -16.76 62.23 -157.75
C ARG A 31 -16.83 63.68 -157.25
N ARG A 32 -16.00 64.68 -157.62
CA ARG A 32 -14.84 64.84 -158.55
C ARG A 32 -14.29 66.28 -158.33
N GLY A 33 -12.99 66.53 -158.52
CA GLY A 33 -12.52 67.92 -158.71
C GLY A 33 -11.02 68.20 -158.61
N GLN A 34 -10.24 67.72 -159.60
CA GLN A 34 -8.93 68.23 -160.07
C GLN A 34 -7.68 68.26 -159.14
N ARG A 35 -6.64 67.56 -159.63
CA ARG A 35 -5.27 67.26 -159.13
C ARG A 35 -4.48 68.36 -158.40
N LEU A 36 -3.74 67.98 -157.35
CA LEU A 36 -2.53 68.66 -156.82
C LEU A 36 -1.54 67.61 -156.23
N LYS A 37 -0.35 67.42 -156.81
CA LYS A 37 1.00 67.98 -156.53
C LYS A 37 1.80 67.26 -155.39
N PRO A 38 3.10 66.96 -155.60
CA PRO A 38 3.86 65.88 -154.91
C PRO A 38 4.24 66.10 -153.43
N GLU A 39 3.83 67.18 -152.78
CA GLU A 39 4.24 67.51 -151.40
C GLU A 39 3.49 66.67 -150.34
N ALA A 40 2.34 66.10 -150.69
CA ALA A 40 1.55 65.21 -149.83
C ALA A 40 2.22 63.85 -149.52
N LEU A 41 3.36 63.54 -150.15
CA LEU A 41 4.15 62.33 -149.90
C LEU A 41 4.95 62.37 -148.58
N ARG A 42 5.25 63.57 -148.03
CA ARG A 42 6.12 63.71 -146.85
C ARG A 42 5.40 63.51 -145.51
N SER A 43 4.13 63.88 -145.41
CA SER A 43 3.42 63.83 -144.12
C SER A 43 3.02 62.40 -143.71
N LEU A 44 2.99 61.45 -144.66
CA LEU A 44 2.83 60.01 -144.40
C LEU A 44 4.08 59.36 -143.75
N GLN A 45 5.23 60.04 -143.80
CA GLN A 45 6.50 59.52 -143.28
C GLN A 45 6.62 59.74 -141.76
N GLU A 46 5.97 60.76 -141.21
CA GLU A 46 6.02 61.11 -139.78
C GLU A 46 5.16 60.19 -138.89
N GLN A 47 4.12 59.55 -139.44
CA GLN A 47 3.29 58.60 -138.70
C GLN A 47 3.95 57.22 -138.50
N ALA A 48 4.99 56.88 -139.28
CA ALA A 48 5.71 55.61 -139.15
C ALA A 48 6.67 55.57 -137.93
N ASP A 49 7.22 56.72 -137.52
CA ASP A 49 8.23 56.79 -136.45
C ASP A 49 7.62 56.68 -135.04
N PHE A 50 6.34 57.00 -134.86
CA PHE A 50 5.64 56.86 -133.58
C PHE A 50 5.50 55.39 -133.13
N SER A 51 5.34 54.47 -134.09
CA SER A 51 5.13 53.04 -133.82
C SER A 51 6.38 52.33 -133.28
N LYS A 52 7.60 52.77 -133.65
CA LYS A 52 8.86 52.21 -133.13
C LYS A 52 9.08 52.49 -131.64
N LYS A 53 8.54 53.59 -131.11
CA LYS A 53 8.76 54.01 -129.71
C LYS A 53 8.01 53.12 -128.71
N GLN A 54 6.84 52.59 -129.09
CA GLN A 54 6.05 51.68 -128.23
C GLN A 54 6.66 50.27 -128.09
N GLN A 55 7.42 49.77 -129.07
CA GLN A 55 8.01 48.42 -128.99
C GLN A 55 9.18 48.31 -127.99
N LEU A 56 9.91 49.39 -127.72
CA LEU A 56 11.06 49.39 -126.83
C LEU A 56 10.65 49.25 -125.34
N GLU A 57 9.49 49.79 -124.97
CA GLU A 57 8.98 49.81 -123.59
C GLU A 57 8.51 48.42 -123.12
N ILE A 58 7.94 47.62 -124.04
CA ILE A 58 7.48 46.25 -123.78
C ILE A 58 8.65 45.30 -123.47
N THR A 59 9.82 45.51 -124.06
CA THR A 59 10.98 44.63 -123.87
C THR A 59 11.60 44.79 -122.48
N ASN A 60 11.57 45.98 -121.89
CA ASN A 60 12.11 46.23 -120.55
C ASN A 60 11.28 45.58 -119.42
N LEU A 61 9.94 45.58 -119.53
CA LEU A 61 9.04 44.93 -118.57
C LEU A 61 9.24 43.40 -118.48
N LYS A 62 9.60 42.75 -119.60
CA LYS A 62 9.83 41.30 -119.65
C LYS A 62 11.08 40.86 -118.87
N LYS A 63 12.11 41.72 -118.74
CA LYS A 63 13.33 41.41 -117.97
C LYS A 63 13.05 41.36 -116.46
N THR A 64 12.28 42.29 -115.92
CA THR A 64 11.96 42.37 -114.48
C THR A 64 11.16 41.17 -113.97
N ILE A 65 10.23 40.67 -114.78
CA ILE A 65 9.41 39.48 -114.45
C ILE A 65 10.28 38.21 -114.32
N ARG A 66 11.38 38.12 -115.07
CA ARG A 66 12.25 36.93 -115.07
C ARG A 66 13.05 36.81 -113.77
N ILE A 67 13.48 37.92 -113.18
CA ILE A 67 14.22 37.96 -111.91
C ILE A 67 13.32 37.54 -110.73
N CYS A 68 12.07 38.02 -110.70
CA CYS A 68 11.11 37.67 -109.64
C CYS A 68 10.78 36.17 -109.61
N LYS A 69 10.78 35.49 -110.78
CA LYS A 69 10.48 34.05 -110.88
C LYS A 69 11.58 33.14 -110.32
N ILE A 70 12.82 33.60 -110.23
CA ILE A 70 13.94 32.82 -109.69
C ILE A 70 13.86 32.77 -108.16
N PHE A 71 13.58 33.92 -107.51
CA PHE A 71 13.44 33.99 -106.04
C PHE A 71 12.26 33.16 -105.50
N SER A 72 11.17 33.01 -106.26
CA SER A 72 10.01 32.21 -105.81
C SER A 72 10.26 30.70 -105.77
N LYS A 73 11.23 30.17 -106.54
CA LYS A 73 11.49 28.72 -106.59
C LYS A 73 12.27 28.21 -105.39
N THR A 74 13.24 28.97 -104.87
CA THR A 74 14.12 28.54 -103.77
C THR A 74 13.41 28.51 -102.41
N ARG A 75 12.38 29.36 -102.21
CA ARG A 75 11.62 29.45 -100.94
C ARG A 75 10.66 28.27 -100.72
N LYS A 76 10.24 27.56 -101.79
CA LYS A 76 9.23 26.50 -101.72
C LYS A 76 9.79 25.13 -101.27
N GLN A 77 11.07 24.85 -101.54
CA GLN A 77 11.68 23.56 -101.20
C GLN A 77 12.12 23.44 -99.73
N HIS A 78 12.39 24.56 -99.04
CA HIS A 78 12.86 24.55 -97.66
C HIS A 78 11.74 24.43 -96.61
N THR A 79 10.50 24.73 -96.99
CA THR A 79 9.31 24.66 -96.12
C THR A 79 8.75 23.25 -95.98
N GLU A 80 8.79 22.44 -97.05
CA GLU A 80 8.17 21.09 -97.06
C GLU A 80 8.95 20.04 -96.24
N LYS A 81 10.28 20.16 -96.13
CA LYS A 81 11.11 19.25 -95.32
C LYS A 81 10.91 19.48 -93.81
N ARG A 82 10.90 20.76 -93.39
CA ARG A 82 10.67 21.15 -91.98
C ARG A 82 9.29 20.72 -91.47
N GLU A 83 8.29 20.71 -92.34
CA GLU A 83 6.93 20.33 -91.98
C GLU A 83 6.76 18.81 -91.78
N ARG A 84 7.54 17.98 -92.49
CA ARG A 84 7.56 16.51 -92.28
C ARG A 84 8.27 16.14 -90.99
N ASP A 85 9.45 16.70 -90.76
CA ASP A 85 10.23 16.44 -89.54
C ASP A 85 9.46 16.87 -88.28
N ALA A 86 8.72 18.00 -88.35
CA ALA A 86 7.85 18.45 -87.26
C ALA A 86 6.68 17.48 -86.99
N LYS A 87 6.06 16.91 -88.03
CA LYS A 87 4.95 15.95 -87.88
C LYS A 87 5.42 14.61 -87.31
N ASP A 88 6.59 14.11 -87.69
CA ASP A 88 7.14 12.89 -87.12
C ASP A 88 7.57 13.07 -85.65
N GLN A 89 8.13 14.23 -85.30
CA GLN A 89 8.44 14.58 -83.92
C GLN A 89 7.17 14.70 -83.05
N GLU A 90 6.11 15.31 -83.59
CA GLU A 90 4.81 15.39 -82.91
C GLU A 90 4.21 14.00 -82.68
N ARG A 91 4.30 13.10 -83.66
CA ARG A 91 3.79 11.72 -83.55
C ARG A 91 4.53 10.91 -82.48
N GLN A 92 5.86 11.04 -82.41
CA GLN A 92 6.67 10.40 -81.37
C GLN A 92 6.35 10.97 -79.97
N LEU A 93 6.16 12.28 -79.85
CA LEU A 93 5.77 12.90 -78.58
C LEU A 93 4.39 12.42 -78.11
N ARG A 94 3.39 12.36 -79.01
CA ARG A 94 2.05 11.83 -78.70
C ARG A 94 2.10 10.37 -78.22
N ALA A 95 2.92 9.53 -78.85
CA ALA A 95 3.08 8.14 -78.42
C ALA A 95 3.72 8.02 -77.03
N ARG A 96 4.71 8.88 -76.70
CA ARG A 96 5.34 8.90 -75.37
C ARG A 96 4.39 9.42 -74.29
N VAL A 97 3.57 10.43 -74.60
CA VAL A 97 2.53 10.94 -73.70
C VAL A 97 1.52 9.85 -73.40
N SER A 98 0.99 9.17 -74.43
CA SER A 98 0.02 8.08 -74.24
C SER A 98 0.60 6.91 -73.42
N SER A 99 1.87 6.53 -73.65
CA SER A 99 2.54 5.50 -72.84
C SER A 99 2.72 5.95 -71.38
N ALA A 100 3.07 7.20 -71.15
CA ALA A 100 3.24 7.75 -69.80
C ALA A 100 1.90 7.88 -69.05
N GLU A 101 0.81 8.20 -69.74
CA GLU A 101 -0.55 8.23 -69.19
C GLU A 101 -0.99 6.83 -68.73
N VAL A 102 -0.78 5.80 -69.57
CA VAL A 102 -1.10 4.41 -69.20
C VAL A 102 -0.26 3.93 -68.02
N GLU A 103 1.04 4.27 -67.97
CA GLU A 103 1.88 3.96 -66.82
C GLU A 103 1.43 4.69 -65.54
N ALA A 104 1.03 5.95 -65.64
CA ALA A 104 0.52 6.74 -64.53
C ALA A 104 -0.80 6.16 -63.98
N GLU A 105 -1.75 5.82 -64.86
CA GLU A 105 -3.01 5.17 -64.46
C GLU A 105 -2.77 3.80 -63.81
N THR A 106 -1.82 3.02 -64.33
CA THR A 106 -1.49 1.72 -63.76
C THR A 106 -0.87 1.85 -62.37
N ARG A 107 0.04 2.81 -62.18
CA ARG A 107 0.62 3.13 -60.86
C ARG A 107 -0.42 3.65 -59.89
N GLN A 108 -1.35 4.48 -60.34
CA GLN A 108 -2.44 4.98 -59.50
C GLN A 108 -3.32 3.84 -59.00
N ARG A 109 -3.74 2.92 -59.88
CA ARG A 109 -4.54 1.73 -59.49
C ARG A 109 -3.77 0.82 -58.52
N GLN A 110 -2.47 0.63 -58.74
CA GLN A 110 -1.62 -0.15 -57.82
C GLN A 110 -1.55 0.51 -56.43
N PHE A 111 -1.40 1.84 -56.38
CA PHE A 111 -1.36 2.58 -55.14
C PHE A 111 -2.71 2.53 -54.40
N GLU A 112 -3.83 2.69 -55.10
CA GLU A 112 -5.18 2.55 -54.52
C GLU A 112 -5.41 1.15 -53.95
N THR A 113 -4.96 0.11 -54.67
CA THR A 113 -5.06 -1.27 -54.18
C THR A 113 -4.22 -1.51 -52.93
N GLN A 114 -3.00 -0.97 -52.89
CA GLN A 114 -2.12 -1.05 -51.70
C GLN A 114 -2.70 -0.27 -50.51
N LEU A 115 -3.29 0.90 -50.76
CA LEU A 115 -3.93 1.72 -49.74
C LEU A 115 -5.13 0.98 -49.13
N ASP A 116 -5.97 0.35 -49.96
CA ASP A 116 -7.12 -0.43 -49.48
C ASP A 116 -6.69 -1.68 -48.71
N ALA A 117 -5.64 -2.37 -49.15
CA ALA A 117 -5.07 -3.50 -48.41
C ALA A 117 -4.56 -3.04 -47.03
N CYS A 118 -3.86 -1.91 -46.96
CA CYS A 118 -3.33 -1.35 -45.73
C CYS A 118 -4.45 -0.91 -44.77
N LYS A 119 -5.54 -0.30 -45.29
CA LYS A 119 -6.73 0.05 -44.51
C LYS A 119 -7.40 -1.18 -43.90
N ARG A 120 -7.62 -2.24 -44.67
CA ARG A 120 -8.21 -3.49 -44.15
C ARG A 120 -7.34 -4.13 -43.08
N GLU A 121 -6.02 -4.13 -43.27
CA GLU A 121 -5.09 -4.65 -42.26
C GLU A 121 -5.15 -3.84 -40.96
N ALA A 122 -5.28 -2.52 -41.07
CA ALA A 122 -5.44 -1.63 -39.92
C ALA A 122 -6.79 -1.85 -39.20
N GLU A 123 -7.88 -2.03 -39.94
CA GLU A 123 -9.22 -2.33 -39.37
C GLU A 123 -9.23 -3.66 -38.61
N VAL A 124 -8.63 -4.72 -39.18
CA VAL A 124 -8.52 -6.03 -38.51
C VAL A 124 -7.67 -5.93 -37.24
N LYS A 125 -6.57 -5.17 -37.28
CA LYS A 125 -5.73 -4.92 -36.09
C LYS A 125 -6.48 -4.13 -35.01
N ASP A 126 -7.25 -3.12 -35.41
CA ASP A 126 -8.05 -2.32 -34.47
C ASP A 126 -9.17 -3.15 -33.84
N GLN A 127 -9.89 -3.96 -34.62
CA GLN A 127 -10.91 -4.86 -34.12
C GLN A 127 -10.34 -5.86 -33.11
N LYS A 128 -9.21 -6.50 -33.43
CA LYS A 128 -8.54 -7.44 -32.51
C LYS A 128 -8.07 -6.76 -31.23
N ARG A 129 -7.62 -5.50 -31.31
CA ARG A 129 -7.24 -4.70 -30.12
C ARG A 129 -8.46 -4.38 -29.25
N ARG A 130 -9.61 -4.06 -29.85
CA ARG A 130 -10.87 -3.83 -29.12
C ARG A 130 -11.35 -5.09 -28.40
N GLU A 131 -11.35 -6.23 -29.07
CA GLU A 131 -11.71 -7.52 -28.45
C GLU A 131 -10.79 -7.87 -27.26
N GLN A 132 -9.48 -7.59 -27.39
CA GLN A 132 -8.53 -7.77 -26.29
C GLN A 132 -8.79 -6.80 -25.12
N LEU A 133 -9.12 -5.54 -25.41
CA LEU A 133 -9.47 -4.55 -24.39
C LEU A 133 -10.74 -4.95 -23.63
N ASP A 134 -11.79 -5.36 -24.35
CA ASP A 134 -13.05 -5.81 -23.74
C ASP A 134 -12.83 -7.01 -22.80
N THR A 135 -11.96 -7.95 -23.20
CA THR A 135 -11.62 -9.11 -22.36
C THR A 135 -10.90 -8.68 -21.08
N VAL A 136 -9.89 -7.79 -21.19
CA VAL A 136 -9.14 -7.27 -20.05
C VAL A 136 -10.05 -6.47 -19.11
N GLU A 137 -10.99 -5.69 -19.65
CA GLU A 137 -11.94 -4.91 -18.85
C GLU A 137 -12.91 -5.82 -18.10
N GLN A 138 -13.41 -6.88 -18.73
CA GLN A 138 -14.26 -7.89 -18.07
C GLN A 138 -13.52 -8.63 -16.94
N ASP A 139 -12.25 -9.00 -17.15
CA ASP A 139 -11.42 -9.64 -16.13
C ASP A 139 -11.12 -8.69 -14.97
N ALA A 140 -10.84 -7.41 -15.26
CA ALA A 140 -10.62 -6.38 -14.25
C ALA A 140 -11.89 -6.15 -13.40
N ASP A 141 -13.06 -6.08 -14.03
CA ASP A 141 -14.35 -5.97 -13.35
C ASP A 141 -14.64 -7.21 -12.48
N ALA A 142 -14.33 -8.41 -12.96
CA ALA A 142 -14.48 -9.64 -12.20
C ALA A 142 -13.57 -9.64 -10.96
N GLN A 143 -12.30 -9.25 -11.12
CA GLN A 143 -11.37 -9.12 -10.00
C GLN A 143 -11.82 -8.04 -9.01
N GLN A 144 -12.31 -6.89 -9.49
CA GLN A 144 -12.80 -5.82 -8.63
C GLN A 144 -14.02 -6.27 -7.81
N ARG A 145 -14.94 -7.06 -8.39
CA ARG A 145 -16.07 -7.66 -7.66
C ARG A 145 -15.61 -8.59 -6.54
N VAL A 146 -14.64 -9.46 -6.81
CA VAL A 146 -14.09 -10.38 -5.79
C VAL A 146 -13.40 -9.60 -4.67
N LEU A 147 -12.60 -8.58 -5.01
CA LEU A 147 -11.94 -7.72 -4.02
C LEU A 147 -12.96 -6.99 -3.13
N ARG A 148 -14.05 -6.46 -3.69
CA ARG A 148 -15.12 -5.83 -2.90
C ARG A 148 -15.77 -6.81 -1.93
N ALA A 149 -16.14 -8.02 -2.40
CA ALA A 149 -16.72 -9.05 -1.54
C ALA A 149 -15.78 -9.45 -0.39
N ASN A 150 -14.47 -9.55 -0.65
CA ASN A 150 -13.47 -9.82 0.37
C ASN A 150 -13.36 -8.68 1.40
N ILE A 151 -13.39 -7.42 0.94
CA ILE A 151 -13.37 -6.25 1.83
C ILE A 151 -14.61 -6.26 2.72
N ASP A 152 -15.80 -6.50 2.17
CA ASP A 152 -17.05 -6.55 2.95
C ASP A 152 -16.99 -7.65 4.01
N THR A 153 -16.45 -8.82 3.66
CA THR A 153 -16.26 -9.94 4.60
C THR A 153 -15.28 -9.56 5.71
N LEU A 154 -14.15 -8.94 5.38
CA LEU A 154 -13.16 -8.49 6.37
C LEU A 154 -13.74 -7.41 7.30
N GLN A 155 -14.57 -6.51 6.77
CA GLN A 155 -15.25 -5.49 7.57
C GLN A 155 -16.25 -6.12 8.56
N GLN A 156 -17.00 -7.15 8.15
CA GLN A 156 -17.87 -7.89 9.06
C GLN A 156 -17.09 -8.58 10.18
N VAL A 157 -16.00 -9.27 9.85
CA VAL A 157 -15.15 -9.93 10.86
C VAL A 157 -14.56 -8.91 11.84
N ALA A 158 -14.08 -7.77 11.34
CA ALA A 158 -13.54 -6.70 12.17
C ALA A 158 -14.60 -6.10 13.12
N ALA A 159 -15.84 -5.93 12.65
CA ALA A 159 -16.95 -5.45 13.47
C ALA A 159 -17.26 -6.42 14.62
N THR A 160 -17.36 -7.73 14.33
CA THR A 160 -17.61 -8.75 15.34
C THR A 160 -16.50 -8.79 16.39
N LEU A 161 -15.23 -8.79 15.97
CA LEU A 161 -14.08 -8.79 16.90
C LEU A 161 -14.05 -7.53 17.78
N THR A 162 -14.45 -6.39 17.23
CA THR A 162 -14.53 -5.13 17.99
C THR A 162 -15.62 -5.20 19.06
N GLU A 163 -16.79 -5.75 18.72
CA GLU A 163 -17.89 -5.94 19.67
C GLU A 163 -17.51 -6.92 20.79
N ASP A 164 -16.86 -8.04 20.44
CA ASP A 164 -16.38 -9.02 21.42
C ASP A 164 -15.33 -8.42 22.36
N LEU A 165 -14.39 -7.62 21.84
CA LEU A 165 -13.40 -6.93 22.65
C LEU A 165 -14.03 -5.91 23.61
N GLN A 166 -15.04 -5.16 23.15
CA GLN A 166 -15.79 -4.23 23.99
C GLN A 166 -16.53 -4.96 25.11
N LYS A 167 -17.21 -6.08 24.80
CA LYS A 167 -17.89 -6.91 25.80
C LYS A 167 -16.91 -7.46 26.84
N ALA A 168 -15.75 -7.95 26.41
CA ALA A 168 -14.70 -8.43 27.31
C ALA A 168 -14.18 -7.32 28.23
N THR A 169 -13.91 -6.13 27.68
CA THR A 169 -13.42 -4.97 28.43
C THR A 169 -14.47 -4.46 29.44
N GLN A 170 -15.75 -4.45 29.07
CA GLN A 170 -16.85 -4.10 29.97
C GLN A 170 -17.01 -5.12 31.11
N ALA A 171 -16.92 -6.41 30.81
CA ALA A 171 -16.96 -7.46 31.83
C ALA A 171 -15.78 -7.35 32.82
N GLU A 172 -14.57 -7.05 32.31
CA GLU A 172 -13.39 -6.83 33.13
C GLU A 172 -13.54 -5.61 34.03
N SER A 173 -13.97 -4.46 33.49
CA SER A 173 -14.17 -3.22 34.26
C SER A 173 -15.28 -3.32 35.30
N ALA A 174 -16.40 -3.99 35.00
CA ALA A 174 -17.45 -4.27 35.96
C ALA A 174 -16.95 -5.17 37.11
N SER A 175 -16.20 -6.23 36.77
CA SER A 175 -15.56 -7.09 37.76
C SER A 175 -14.57 -6.32 38.64
N ARG A 176 -13.80 -5.39 38.05
CA ARG A 176 -12.85 -4.52 38.76
C ARG A 176 -13.55 -3.53 39.69
N LEU A 177 -14.70 -2.97 39.31
CA LEU A 177 -15.46 -2.05 40.16
C LEU A 177 -16.07 -2.79 41.36
N GLN A 178 -16.70 -3.94 41.13
CA GLN A 178 -17.25 -4.79 42.18
C GLN A 178 -16.15 -5.22 43.16
N MET A 179 -14.97 -5.56 42.62
CA MET A 179 -13.77 -5.86 43.41
C MET A 179 -13.35 -4.68 44.29
N THR A 180 -13.24 -3.48 43.71
CA THR A 180 -12.79 -2.29 44.43
C THR A 180 -13.71 -1.98 45.62
N GLN A 181 -15.03 -2.13 45.42
CA GLN A 181 -16.01 -1.97 46.49
C GLN A 181 -15.89 -3.05 47.58
N PHE A 182 -15.59 -4.30 47.20
CA PHE A 182 -15.37 -5.39 48.14
C PHE A 182 -14.07 -5.22 48.94
N LEU A 183 -12.96 -4.86 48.28
CA LEU A 183 -11.66 -4.68 48.93
C LEU A 183 -11.64 -3.48 49.87
N HIS A 184 -12.38 -2.41 49.54
CA HIS A 184 -12.61 -1.28 50.45
C HIS A 184 -13.26 -1.69 51.78
N GLN A 185 -14.12 -2.71 51.78
CA GLN A 185 -14.69 -3.29 53.00
C GLN A 185 -13.69 -4.21 53.73
N GLY A 186 -12.74 -4.80 53.01
CA GLY A 186 -11.69 -5.67 53.53
C GLY A 186 -10.60 -4.98 54.35
N GLU A 187 -10.32 -3.69 54.10
CA GLU A 187 -9.41 -2.87 54.93
C GLU A 187 -10.12 -2.16 56.09
N SER A 188 -11.33 -2.60 56.46
CA SER A 188 -12.11 -2.04 57.58
C SER A 188 -11.33 -1.95 58.91
N TRP A 189 -10.28 -2.76 59.10
CA TRP A 189 -9.38 -2.68 60.24
C TRP A 189 -8.53 -1.40 60.29
N ARG A 190 -8.25 -0.75 59.16
CA ARG A 190 -7.59 0.59 59.11
C ARG A 190 -8.53 1.72 59.51
N LEU A 191 -9.84 1.50 59.42
CA LEU A 191 -10.89 2.48 59.73
C LEU A 191 -11.35 2.43 61.20
N GLY A 192 -10.72 1.60 62.04
CA GLY A 192 -10.88 1.64 63.50
C GLY A 192 -12.26 1.22 64.03
N LYS A 193 -13.09 0.53 63.25
CA LYS A 193 -14.37 -0.01 63.75
C LYS A 193 -14.17 -1.29 64.57
N GLN A 194 -14.86 -1.37 65.71
CA GLN A 194 -14.66 -2.37 66.75
C GLN A 194 -15.44 -3.68 66.51
N LEU A 195 -14.71 -4.80 66.63
CA LEU A 195 -15.11 -6.19 66.96
C LEU A 195 -16.23 -6.84 66.15
N GLU A 196 -15.90 -7.26 64.93
CA GLU A 196 -16.49 -8.49 64.37
C GLU A 196 -15.67 -9.70 64.82
N ILE A 197 -16.34 -10.83 65.10
CA ILE A 197 -15.70 -12.12 65.36
C ILE A 197 -14.84 -12.46 64.14
N PRO A 198 -13.62 -13.02 64.31
CA PRO A 198 -12.82 -13.48 63.18
C PRO A 198 -13.66 -14.37 62.28
N HIS A 199 -13.83 -13.98 61.02
CA HIS A 199 -14.64 -14.73 60.08
C HIS A 199 -13.99 -14.75 58.70
N LEU A 200 -14.37 -15.78 57.94
CA LEU A 200 -13.96 -15.99 56.57
C LEU A 200 -15.14 -15.66 55.67
N THR A 201 -14.93 -14.73 54.74
CA THR A 201 -15.97 -14.36 53.76
C THR A 201 -15.56 -14.92 52.41
N PRO A 202 -16.38 -15.79 51.79
CA PRO A 202 -16.15 -16.20 50.40
C PRO A 202 -16.10 -14.99 49.48
N ILE A 203 -15.12 -14.96 48.60
CA ILE A 203 -15.00 -13.90 47.60
C ILE A 203 -15.78 -14.32 46.36
N ASP A 204 -16.93 -13.68 46.15
CA ASP A 204 -17.75 -13.82 44.95
C ASP A 204 -17.19 -12.96 43.80
N CYS A 205 -15.92 -13.16 43.47
CA CYS A 205 -15.27 -12.52 42.34
C CYS A 205 -14.51 -13.57 41.49
N PRO A 206 -15.11 -14.05 40.38
CA PRO A 206 -14.50 -15.04 39.50
C PRO A 206 -13.13 -14.62 38.98
N PHE A 207 -12.92 -13.32 38.83
CA PHE A 207 -11.67 -12.77 38.34
C PHE A 207 -10.50 -12.98 39.32
N LEU A 208 -10.65 -12.64 40.61
CA LEU A 208 -9.59 -12.90 41.61
C LEU A 208 -9.32 -14.40 41.77
N VAL A 209 -10.36 -15.22 41.70
CA VAL A 209 -10.21 -16.68 41.70
C VAL A 209 -9.32 -17.11 40.52
N ALA A 210 -9.59 -16.63 39.31
CA ALA A 210 -8.79 -16.93 38.13
C ALA A 210 -7.34 -16.41 38.23
N ILE A 211 -7.15 -15.23 38.82
CA ILE A 211 -5.83 -14.63 39.07
C ILE A 211 -5.00 -15.49 40.03
N ILE A 212 -5.59 -15.85 41.18
CA ILE A 212 -4.93 -16.68 42.19
C ILE A 212 -4.66 -18.07 41.62
N GLU A 213 -5.60 -18.62 40.83
CA GLU A 213 -5.38 -19.89 40.13
C GLU A 213 -4.19 -19.81 39.16
N ASN A 214 -4.14 -18.79 38.31
CA ASN A 214 -3.04 -18.61 37.37
C ASN A 214 -1.71 -18.38 38.10
N MET A 215 -1.72 -17.61 39.19
CA MET A 215 -0.56 -17.43 40.07
C MET A 215 -0.08 -18.77 40.63
N MET A 216 -0.98 -19.60 41.15
CA MET A 216 -0.61 -20.91 41.69
C MET A 216 0.00 -21.81 40.62
N ARG A 217 -0.53 -21.80 39.39
CA ARG A 217 0.00 -22.61 38.29
C ARG A 217 1.37 -22.12 37.80
N THR A 218 1.52 -20.81 37.62
CA THR A 218 2.73 -20.20 37.04
C THR A 218 3.92 -20.17 38.00
N THR A 219 3.67 -20.03 39.30
CA THR A 219 4.72 -20.05 40.34
C THR A 219 5.20 -21.46 40.70
N SER A 220 4.61 -22.51 40.11
CA SER A 220 5.10 -23.87 40.31
C SER A 220 6.47 -24.09 39.62
N HIS A 221 7.38 -24.80 40.27
CA HIS A 221 8.71 -25.09 39.69
C HIS A 221 8.63 -25.95 38.42
N HIS A 222 9.37 -25.53 37.38
CA HIS A 222 9.43 -26.18 36.07
C HIS A 222 10.70 -27.04 35.91
N GLY A 223 10.70 -28.23 36.52
CA GLY A 223 11.77 -29.24 36.33
C GLY A 223 11.23 -30.58 35.79
N PRO A 224 12.00 -31.33 34.98
CA PRO A 224 11.67 -32.71 34.61
C PRO A 224 11.63 -33.60 35.87
N ASN A 225 10.59 -34.43 36.02
CA ASN A 225 10.32 -35.26 37.20
C ASN A 225 10.20 -34.50 38.55
N SER A 226 9.87 -33.21 38.52
CA SER A 226 9.67 -32.44 39.74
C SER A 226 8.43 -32.89 40.49
N ARG A 227 8.56 -33.09 41.81
CA ARG A 227 7.43 -33.29 42.76
C ARG A 227 6.42 -32.12 42.77
N CYS A 228 6.75 -31.04 42.07
CA CYS A 228 5.97 -29.82 41.94
C CYS A 228 4.95 -29.85 40.79
N SER A 229 4.98 -30.88 39.93
CA SER A 229 4.08 -30.99 38.78
C SER A 229 2.58 -30.92 39.10
N PRO A 230 2.05 -31.42 40.23
CA PRO A 230 0.61 -31.35 40.51
C PRO A 230 0.09 -29.91 40.54
N MET A 231 0.86 -28.98 41.11
CA MET A 231 0.44 -27.58 41.20
C MET A 231 0.26 -26.88 39.86
N ARG A 232 0.79 -27.43 38.76
CA ARG A 232 0.58 -26.87 37.41
C ARG A 232 -0.86 -27.08 36.93
N GLN A 233 -1.57 -28.03 37.51
CA GLN A 233 -2.97 -28.35 37.22
C GLN A 233 -3.90 -27.87 38.34
N ALA A 234 -3.37 -27.13 39.32
CA ALA A 234 -4.14 -26.63 40.44
C ALA A 234 -5.39 -25.90 39.97
N LYS A 235 -6.54 -26.20 40.59
CA LYS A 235 -7.82 -25.55 40.31
C LYS A 235 -8.36 -24.95 41.59
N VAL A 236 -8.54 -23.64 41.60
CA VAL A 236 -9.02 -22.92 42.78
C VAL A 236 -10.53 -23.08 42.85
N LEU A 237 -10.99 -23.67 43.95
CA LEU A 237 -12.41 -23.91 44.21
C LEU A 237 -13.02 -22.68 44.86
N ARG A 238 -12.33 -22.11 45.87
CA ARG A 238 -12.80 -20.97 46.65
C ARG A 238 -11.64 -20.13 47.14
N VAL A 239 -11.85 -18.82 47.23
CA VAL A 239 -10.96 -17.89 47.91
C VAL A 239 -11.76 -17.24 49.03
N LEU A 240 -11.25 -17.30 50.25
CA LEU A 240 -11.90 -16.76 51.44
C LEU A 240 -11.07 -15.58 51.96
N LYS A 241 -11.66 -14.39 52.08
CA LYS A 241 -11.04 -13.24 52.73
C LYS A 241 -11.04 -13.45 54.23
N VAL A 242 -9.90 -13.19 54.87
CA VAL A 242 -9.81 -13.18 56.33
C VAL A 242 -10.16 -11.79 56.86
N HIS A 243 -11.18 -11.72 57.71
CA HIS A 243 -11.55 -10.51 58.43
C HIS A 243 -11.20 -10.68 59.91
N ASN A 244 -10.06 -10.14 60.32
CA ASN A 244 -9.62 -10.16 61.71
C ASN A 244 -8.98 -8.83 62.11
N VAL A 245 -9.81 -7.91 62.62
CA VAL A 245 -9.39 -6.55 62.98
C VAL A 245 -8.25 -6.55 64.00
N ARG A 246 -8.29 -7.48 64.97
CA ARG A 246 -7.23 -7.58 65.99
C ARG A 246 -5.89 -7.95 65.36
N LEU A 247 -5.87 -8.91 64.45
CA LEU A 247 -4.64 -9.30 63.75
C LEU A 247 -4.17 -8.19 62.80
N GLY A 248 -5.09 -7.53 62.09
CA GLY A 248 -4.76 -6.39 61.23
C GLY A 248 -4.10 -5.25 62.02
N GLN A 249 -4.63 -4.90 63.19
CA GLN A 249 -4.05 -3.89 64.08
C GLN A 249 -2.68 -4.32 64.63
N LYS A 250 -2.51 -5.59 64.99
CA LYS A 250 -1.22 -6.14 65.45
C LYS A 250 -0.16 -6.03 64.34
N TYR A 251 -0.54 -6.40 63.13
CA TYR A 251 0.29 -6.30 61.93
C TYR A 251 0.67 -4.86 61.59
N ASP A 252 -0.30 -3.94 61.58
CA ASP A 252 -0.07 -2.51 61.31
C ASP A 252 0.83 -1.85 62.37
N SER A 253 0.62 -2.20 63.64
CA SER A 253 1.49 -1.75 64.73
C SER A 253 2.93 -2.26 64.54
N ARG A 254 3.09 -3.50 64.08
CA ARG A 254 4.40 -4.07 63.79
C ARG A 254 5.09 -3.38 62.62
N CYS A 255 4.35 -3.07 61.55
CA CYS A 255 4.84 -2.28 60.42
C CYS A 255 5.41 -0.93 60.89
N LYS A 256 4.62 -0.16 61.65
CA LYS A 256 5.06 1.13 62.22
C LYS A 256 6.29 1.00 63.12
N GLN A 257 6.31 -0.04 63.95
CA GLN A 257 7.46 -0.31 64.81
C GLN A 257 8.72 -0.62 64.00
N MET A 258 8.63 -1.47 62.97
CA MET A 258 9.77 -1.81 62.12
C MET A 258 10.32 -0.59 61.37
N LEU A 259 9.46 0.30 60.88
CA LEU A 259 9.87 1.56 60.27
C LEU A 259 10.66 2.44 61.24
N GLN A 260 10.18 2.57 62.49
CA GLN A 260 10.86 3.33 63.53
C GLN A 260 12.20 2.68 63.91
N ASP A 261 12.22 1.35 64.10
CA ASP A 261 13.43 0.60 64.42
C ASP A 261 14.50 0.79 63.33
N HIS A 262 14.10 0.79 62.06
CA HIS A 262 15.01 1.04 60.93
C HIS A 262 15.56 2.46 60.94
N ALA A 263 14.71 3.45 61.20
CA ALA A 263 15.13 4.84 61.30
C ALA A 263 16.14 5.05 62.46
N ASP A 264 15.83 4.51 63.64
CA ASP A 264 16.67 4.65 64.84
C ASP A 264 18.02 3.95 64.68
N GLN A 265 18.06 2.82 63.97
CA GLN A 265 19.27 2.03 63.75
C GLN A 265 20.05 2.46 62.50
N GLY A 266 19.54 3.42 61.72
CA GLY A 266 20.15 3.85 60.46
C GLY A 266 20.19 2.76 59.40
N VAL A 267 19.17 1.89 59.39
CA VAL A 267 19.05 0.78 58.47
C VAL A 267 18.45 1.27 57.15
N ALA A 268 19.23 1.18 56.08
CA ALA A 268 18.73 1.35 54.72
C ALA A 268 18.47 -0.04 54.13
N VAL A 269 17.20 -0.37 53.90
CA VAL A 269 16.80 -1.61 53.23
C VAL A 269 17.09 -1.45 51.73
N GLY A 270 18.14 -2.13 51.25
CA GLY A 270 18.43 -2.26 49.82
C GLY A 270 17.45 -3.20 49.13
N PRO A 271 17.38 -3.25 47.78
CA PRO A 271 16.42 -4.09 47.07
C PRO A 271 16.62 -5.58 47.39
N LEU A 272 15.52 -6.33 47.48
CA LEU A 272 15.57 -7.77 47.67
C LEU A 272 16.31 -8.43 46.50
N THR A 273 17.28 -9.31 46.80
CA THR A 273 18.10 -9.98 45.79
C THR A 273 18.00 -11.51 45.89
N PRO A 274 17.48 -12.21 44.87
CA PRO A 274 16.70 -11.66 43.75
C PRO A 274 15.41 -10.99 44.23
N ASP A 275 14.75 -10.21 43.38
CA ASP A 275 13.44 -9.65 43.72
C ASP A 275 12.42 -10.78 43.93
N VAL A 276 11.33 -10.50 44.65
CA VAL A 276 10.21 -11.45 44.75
C VAL A 276 9.63 -11.66 43.36
N ASN A 277 9.16 -12.87 43.04
CA ASN A 277 8.50 -13.17 41.78
C ASN A 277 7.48 -12.07 41.42
N SER A 278 7.80 -11.36 40.33
CA SER A 278 7.07 -10.17 39.91
C SER A 278 5.61 -10.48 39.64
N PHE A 279 5.28 -11.71 39.21
CA PHE A 279 3.89 -12.11 38.96
C PHE A 279 3.03 -12.01 40.23
N LEU A 280 3.55 -12.42 41.40
CA LEU A 280 2.82 -12.38 42.66
C LEU A 280 2.50 -10.94 43.08
N GLN A 281 3.50 -10.07 42.97
CA GLN A 281 3.38 -8.67 43.36
C GLN A 281 2.63 -7.82 42.32
N SER A 282 2.98 -7.92 41.04
CA SER A 282 2.41 -7.08 39.98
C SER A 282 0.96 -7.40 39.70
N THR A 283 0.60 -8.69 39.75
CA THR A 283 -0.76 -9.15 39.46
C THR A 283 -1.67 -8.68 40.58
N ILE A 284 -1.37 -8.97 41.84
CA ILE A 284 -2.24 -8.58 42.96
C ILE A 284 -2.25 -7.05 43.16
N LYS A 285 -1.12 -6.36 42.98
CA LYS A 285 -1.07 -4.89 43.00
C LYS A 285 -1.86 -4.23 41.87
N ALA A 286 -1.95 -4.85 40.69
CA ALA A 286 -2.80 -4.36 39.60
C ALA A 286 -4.31 -4.54 39.92
N PHE A 287 -4.65 -5.49 40.80
CA PHE A 287 -6.02 -5.80 41.19
C PHE A 287 -6.52 -5.08 42.42
N ASP A 288 -5.64 -4.64 43.31
CA ASP A 288 -6.00 -3.93 44.52
C ASP A 288 -5.17 -2.65 44.65
N GLU A 289 -5.65 -1.55 44.07
CA GLU A 289 -5.05 -0.21 44.23
C GLU A 289 -5.00 0.24 45.71
N TRP A 290 -5.77 -0.42 46.59
CA TRP A 290 -5.84 -0.14 48.03
C TRP A 290 -4.92 -1.05 48.86
N MET A 291 -4.39 -2.14 48.27
CA MET A 291 -3.36 -2.98 48.88
C MET A 291 -2.03 -2.23 48.87
N HIS A 292 -1.92 -1.27 49.78
CA HIS A 292 -0.71 -0.50 50.00
C HIS A 292 0.28 -1.37 50.75
N LEU A 293 1.16 -2.03 49.99
CA LEU A 293 2.34 -2.73 50.51
C LEU A 293 3.42 -1.70 50.82
N GLU A 294 3.97 -1.75 52.04
CA GLU A 294 5.08 -0.93 52.49
C GLU A 294 6.40 -1.38 51.84
N ALA A 295 6.71 -0.77 50.70
CA ALA A 295 7.89 -1.10 49.90
C ALA A 295 9.19 -0.94 50.69
N SER A 296 9.26 0.04 51.62
CA SER A 296 10.47 0.28 52.42
C SER A 296 10.76 -0.84 53.44
N LEU A 297 9.77 -1.69 53.74
CA LEU A 297 9.91 -2.87 54.59
C LEU A 297 9.88 -4.18 53.79
N HIS A 298 9.99 -4.14 52.46
CA HIS A 298 9.77 -5.32 51.62
C HIS A 298 8.48 -6.07 52.01
N GLU A 299 7.37 -5.35 52.18
CA GLU A 299 6.08 -5.99 52.39
C GLU A 299 5.69 -6.78 51.13
N CYS A 300 5.58 -8.10 51.27
CA CYS A 300 5.36 -9.02 50.16
C CYS A 300 4.13 -9.90 50.40
N LEU A 301 3.53 -10.38 49.31
CA LEU A 301 2.53 -11.43 49.36
C LEU A 301 3.22 -12.78 49.18
N LEU A 302 3.05 -13.66 50.16
CA LEU A 302 3.69 -14.98 50.17
C LEU A 302 2.71 -16.07 50.60
N LEU A 303 2.96 -17.29 50.14
CA LEU A 303 2.14 -18.47 50.41
C LEU A 303 2.65 -19.20 51.65
N HIS A 304 1.72 -19.65 52.49
CA HIS A 304 1.96 -20.50 53.64
C HIS A 304 1.10 -21.75 53.55
N GLY A 305 1.73 -22.90 53.38
CA GLY A 305 1.06 -24.20 53.42
C GLY A 305 1.04 -24.77 54.82
N SER A 306 -0.10 -25.30 55.25
CA SER A 306 -0.26 -25.96 56.55
C SER A 306 -1.43 -26.93 56.50
N LYS A 307 -1.58 -27.73 57.56
CA LYS A 307 -2.75 -28.60 57.73
C LYS A 307 -3.99 -27.75 57.97
N ARG A 308 -5.16 -28.21 57.51
CA ARG A 308 -6.46 -27.54 57.69
C ARG A 308 -6.75 -27.12 59.13
N GLN A 309 -6.42 -27.99 60.07
CA GLN A 309 -6.61 -27.76 61.51
C GLN A 309 -5.84 -26.49 61.95
N ASN A 310 -4.59 -26.38 61.53
CA ASN A 310 -3.72 -25.24 61.85
C ASN A 310 -4.16 -23.96 61.12
N ILE A 311 -4.69 -24.06 59.89
CA ILE A 311 -5.16 -22.87 59.15
C ILE A 311 -6.29 -22.17 59.91
N SER A 312 -7.21 -22.94 60.50
CA SER A 312 -8.29 -22.38 61.32
C SER A 312 -7.77 -21.64 62.55
N GLU A 313 -6.72 -22.16 63.19
CA GLU A 313 -6.04 -21.51 64.31
C GLU A 313 -5.30 -20.24 63.86
N ILE A 314 -4.59 -20.28 62.73
CA ILE A 314 -3.86 -19.12 62.17
C ILE A 314 -4.83 -17.99 61.82
N VAL A 315 -5.98 -18.29 61.20
CA VAL A 315 -7.00 -17.28 60.85
C VAL A 315 -7.57 -16.60 62.09
N SER A 316 -7.78 -17.36 63.17
CA SER A 316 -8.38 -16.83 64.40
C SER A 316 -7.37 -16.09 65.29
N SER A 317 -6.16 -16.64 65.44
CA SER A 317 -5.20 -16.23 66.47
C SER A 317 -3.93 -15.59 65.91
N GLY A 318 -3.71 -15.68 64.60
CA GLY A 318 -2.52 -15.21 63.89
C GLY A 318 -1.43 -16.28 63.81
N PHE A 319 -0.36 -15.95 63.11
CA PHE A 319 0.84 -16.78 63.11
C PHE A 319 1.51 -16.74 64.49
N GLU A 320 2.03 -17.88 64.93
CA GLU A 320 2.62 -18.03 66.26
C GLU A 320 3.93 -18.84 66.14
N GLU A 321 5.06 -18.15 66.29
CA GLU A 321 6.38 -18.73 66.10
C GLU A 321 6.66 -19.89 67.07
N ARG A 322 6.06 -19.87 68.27
CA ARG A 322 6.21 -20.92 69.28
C ARG A 322 5.58 -22.26 68.87
N LEU A 323 4.65 -22.24 67.93
CA LEU A 323 4.01 -23.43 67.35
C LEU A 323 4.71 -23.90 66.06
N SER A 324 5.79 -23.20 65.65
CA SER A 324 6.54 -23.57 64.45
C SER A 324 7.17 -24.95 64.59
N ARG A 325 7.36 -25.60 63.45
CA ARG A 325 8.02 -26.89 63.38
C ARG A 325 9.46 -26.78 63.92
N GLN A 326 9.77 -27.60 64.92
CA GLN A 326 11.14 -27.75 65.42
C GLN A 326 12.07 -28.33 64.34
N GLY A 327 13.32 -27.88 64.34
CA GLY A 327 14.33 -28.36 63.39
C GLY A 327 14.15 -27.88 61.94
N GLY A 328 13.55 -26.71 61.73
CA GLY A 328 13.59 -26.03 60.43
C GLY A 328 15.02 -25.71 60.00
N LEU A 329 15.33 -25.85 58.70
CA LEU A 329 16.69 -25.67 58.18
C LEU A 329 17.26 -24.27 58.44
N TYR A 330 16.41 -23.25 58.36
CA TYR A 330 16.78 -21.83 58.45
C TYR A 330 16.28 -21.19 59.75
N GLY A 331 16.06 -22.00 60.79
CA GLY A 331 15.54 -21.59 62.09
C GLY A 331 14.13 -22.12 62.39
N GLU A 332 13.74 -22.03 63.64
CA GLU A 332 12.41 -22.41 64.17
C GLU A 332 11.46 -21.22 64.11
N GLY A 333 11.25 -20.71 62.89
CA GLY A 333 10.31 -19.62 62.62
C GLY A 333 9.15 -20.04 61.73
N ILE A 334 8.38 -19.05 61.28
CA ILE A 334 7.23 -19.24 60.39
C ILE A 334 7.72 -19.14 58.95
N TYR A 335 7.48 -20.18 58.16
CA TYR A 335 7.98 -20.31 56.79
C TYR A 335 6.94 -19.88 55.75
N PHE A 336 7.40 -19.17 54.73
CA PHE A 336 6.62 -18.78 53.57
C PHE A 336 7.40 -19.06 52.28
N ALA A 337 6.70 -19.14 51.16
CA ALA A 337 7.29 -19.31 49.83
C ALA A 337 6.54 -18.49 48.77
N GLU A 338 7.22 -18.18 47.68
CA GLU A 338 6.57 -17.62 46.47
C GLU A 338 5.95 -18.73 45.63
N GLU A 339 6.58 -19.90 45.63
CA GLU A 339 6.24 -21.01 44.77
C GLU A 339 5.17 -21.87 45.43
N SER A 340 3.99 -21.91 44.82
CA SER A 340 2.82 -22.64 45.33
C SER A 340 3.12 -24.11 45.64
N CYS A 341 3.97 -24.73 44.83
CA CYS A 341 4.42 -26.11 45.00
C CYS A 341 5.24 -26.36 46.26
N LYS A 342 5.94 -25.35 46.79
CA LYS A 342 6.62 -25.46 48.09
C LYS A 342 5.60 -25.54 49.20
N SER A 343 4.69 -24.58 49.26
CA SER A 343 3.62 -24.52 50.26
C SER A 343 2.72 -25.75 50.20
N PHE A 344 2.41 -26.25 48.99
CA PHE A 344 1.64 -27.47 48.80
C PHE A 344 2.24 -28.70 49.50
N GLN A 345 3.57 -28.80 49.65
CA GLN A 345 4.20 -29.93 50.33
C GLN A 345 3.81 -30.07 51.81
N TYR A 346 3.31 -28.98 52.41
CA TYR A 346 2.89 -28.88 53.81
C TYR A 346 1.37 -28.89 53.99
N CYS A 347 0.59 -28.95 52.90
CA CYS A 347 -0.85 -29.14 52.94
C CYS A 347 -1.20 -30.60 53.30
N ASP A 348 -2.46 -30.84 53.65
CA ASP A 348 -2.98 -32.20 53.85
C ASP A 348 -2.86 -33.03 52.54
N LYS A 349 -2.63 -34.34 52.65
CA LYS A 349 -2.45 -35.24 51.49
C LYS A 349 -3.45 -36.39 51.50
N ASP A 350 -4.66 -36.12 51.99
CA ASP A 350 -5.74 -37.07 52.24
C ASP A 350 -6.66 -37.29 51.03
N GLY A 351 -6.36 -36.67 49.88
CA GLY A 351 -7.14 -36.82 48.64
C GLY A 351 -8.42 -35.98 48.59
N GLY A 352 -8.64 -35.10 49.58
CA GLY A 352 -9.71 -34.09 49.55
C GLY A 352 -9.25 -32.76 48.93
N GLU A 353 -10.05 -31.70 49.10
CA GLU A 353 -9.60 -30.35 48.72
C GLU A 353 -8.31 -30.02 49.51
N ASN A 354 -7.52 -29.08 49.05
CA ASN A 354 -6.35 -28.57 49.76
C ASN A 354 -6.60 -27.13 50.17
N SER A 355 -5.87 -26.65 51.17
CA SER A 355 -5.95 -25.27 51.61
C SER A 355 -4.58 -24.71 51.93
N MET A 356 -4.32 -23.48 51.51
CA MET A 356 -3.14 -22.71 51.91
C MET A 356 -3.51 -21.25 52.14
N ILE A 357 -2.63 -20.51 52.81
CA ILE A 357 -2.86 -19.11 53.16
C ILE A 357 -1.98 -18.22 52.26
N LEU A 358 -2.58 -17.19 51.66
CA LEU A 358 -1.85 -16.09 51.03
C LEU A 358 -1.79 -14.95 52.06
N SER A 359 -0.57 -14.54 52.42
CA SER A 359 -0.32 -13.63 53.54
C SER A 359 0.45 -12.40 53.10
N ARG A 360 0.17 -11.25 53.73
CA ARG A 360 1.07 -10.10 53.73
C ARG A 360 2.19 -10.37 54.72
N VAL A 361 3.44 -10.18 54.32
CA VAL A 361 4.62 -10.49 55.15
C VAL A 361 5.62 -9.35 55.09
N LEU A 362 6.01 -8.82 56.25
CA LEU A 362 7.02 -7.78 56.41
C LEU A 362 8.41 -8.42 56.49
N LEU A 363 9.15 -8.44 55.39
CA LEU A 363 10.50 -9.05 55.38
C LEU A 363 11.58 -8.12 55.97
N GLY A 364 11.36 -6.81 55.93
CA GLY A 364 12.28 -5.78 56.43
C GLY A 364 13.67 -5.89 55.82
N ASP A 365 14.69 -5.85 56.68
CA ASP A 365 16.07 -6.19 56.33
C ASP A 365 16.33 -7.70 56.48
N PRO A 366 16.46 -8.46 55.38
CA PRO A 366 16.62 -9.90 55.43
C PRO A 366 18.08 -10.33 55.65
N HIS A 367 18.26 -11.43 56.38
CA HIS A 367 19.48 -12.20 56.37
C HIS A 367 19.45 -13.25 55.24
N TYR A 368 20.37 -13.16 54.29
CA TYR A 368 20.51 -14.17 53.24
C TYR A 368 21.27 -15.40 53.76
N ALA A 369 20.56 -16.52 53.90
CA ALA A 369 21.14 -17.76 54.38
C ALA A 369 22.21 -18.29 53.42
N LYS A 370 23.36 -18.71 53.97
CA LYS A 370 24.44 -19.38 53.22
C LYS A 370 24.47 -20.89 53.43
N GLY A 371 23.55 -21.40 54.25
CA GLY A 371 23.43 -22.79 54.66
C GLY A 371 22.40 -22.92 55.80
N PRO A 372 22.27 -24.11 56.40
CA PRO A 372 21.38 -24.29 57.55
C PRO A 372 21.80 -23.41 58.73
N LEU A 373 20.84 -22.79 59.40
CA LEU A 373 21.05 -21.90 60.55
C LEU A 373 20.81 -22.61 61.91
N GLY A 374 20.50 -23.91 61.88
CA GLY A 374 20.26 -24.72 63.08
C GLY A 374 18.94 -24.37 63.79
N GLN A 375 18.87 -24.67 65.10
CA GLN A 375 17.66 -24.48 65.93
C GLN A 375 17.49 -23.05 66.45
N MET A 376 17.82 -22.08 65.61
CA MET A 376 17.70 -20.66 65.95
C MET A 376 16.23 -20.27 66.08
N LYS A 377 15.83 -19.68 67.22
CA LYS A 377 14.43 -19.26 67.51
C LYS A 377 14.16 -17.77 67.31
N ILE A 378 15.21 -16.99 67.01
CA ILE A 378 15.17 -15.54 66.86
C ILE A 378 16.01 -15.16 65.65
N SER A 379 15.69 -14.09 64.94
CA SER A 379 16.41 -13.72 63.72
C SER A 379 17.92 -13.51 63.93
N PRO A 380 18.77 -13.75 62.91
CA PRO A 380 20.22 -13.54 63.02
C PRO A 380 20.59 -12.11 63.39
N LYS A 381 21.71 -11.92 64.10
CA LYS A 381 22.25 -10.58 64.35
C LYS A 381 22.75 -9.97 63.04
N ARG A 382 22.69 -8.65 62.93
CA ARG A 382 23.27 -7.92 61.79
C ARG A 382 24.79 -7.88 61.87
N ASP A 383 25.29 -7.74 63.08
CA ASP A 383 26.70 -7.80 63.41
C ASP A 383 26.88 -8.75 64.60
N GLU A 384 27.69 -9.79 64.41
CA GLU A 384 27.97 -10.76 65.48
C GLU A 384 28.80 -10.15 66.61
N ALA A 385 29.61 -9.13 66.31
CA ALA A 385 30.47 -8.43 67.25
C ALA A 385 29.75 -7.26 67.95
N ASP A 386 28.72 -6.66 67.34
CA ASP A 386 28.01 -5.51 67.89
C ASP A 386 26.49 -5.75 67.99
N ALA A 387 26.04 -6.13 69.19
CA ALA A 387 24.63 -6.37 69.47
C ALA A 387 23.76 -5.09 69.41
N THR A 388 24.36 -3.89 69.48
CA THR A 388 23.61 -2.63 69.41
C THR A 388 23.06 -2.36 68.01
N LYS A 389 23.62 -3.00 66.98
CA LYS A 389 23.10 -3.00 65.61
C LYS A 389 21.83 -3.83 65.44
N GLY A 390 21.40 -4.54 66.48
CA GLY A 390 20.18 -5.33 66.46
C GLY A 390 20.28 -6.55 65.55
N ARG A 391 19.12 -6.99 65.07
CA ARG A 391 18.94 -8.23 64.29
C ARG A 391 18.32 -7.92 62.94
N HIS A 392 18.52 -8.82 61.98
CA HIS A 392 17.74 -8.83 60.76
C HIS A 392 16.27 -9.08 61.09
N ASN A 393 15.36 -8.69 60.19
CA ASN A 393 13.91 -8.86 60.41
C ASN A 393 13.39 -10.20 59.90
N SER A 394 14.08 -10.81 58.95
CA SER A 394 13.72 -12.11 58.37
C SER A 394 14.96 -12.87 57.91
N VAL A 395 14.78 -14.12 57.51
CA VAL A 395 15.77 -14.92 56.80
C VAL A 395 15.24 -15.28 55.43
N VAL A 396 16.09 -15.16 54.42
CA VAL A 396 15.80 -15.56 53.04
C VAL A 396 16.77 -16.66 52.63
N ALA A 397 16.22 -17.82 52.27
CA ALA A 397 16.97 -18.92 51.68
C ALA A 397 16.71 -18.96 50.18
N ASN A 398 17.69 -18.52 49.40
CA ASN A 398 17.59 -18.50 47.94
C ASN A 398 17.77 -19.90 47.35
N VAL A 399 17.22 -20.11 46.16
CA VAL A 399 17.51 -21.30 45.35
C VAL A 399 19.03 -21.46 45.20
N GLY A 400 19.53 -22.67 45.35
CA GLY A 400 20.98 -22.95 45.32
C GLY A 400 21.67 -22.89 46.69
N THR A 401 21.01 -22.41 47.74
CA THR A 401 21.57 -22.43 49.11
C THR A 401 21.84 -23.88 49.55
N PRO A 402 23.04 -24.26 50.01
CA PRO A 402 23.30 -25.60 50.51
C PRO A 402 22.34 -25.97 51.66
N ASN A 403 21.65 -27.12 51.58
CA ASN A 403 20.64 -27.50 52.59
C ASN A 403 21.18 -28.43 53.69
N GLY A 404 22.46 -28.79 53.62
CA GLY A 404 23.13 -29.65 54.60
C GLY A 404 22.68 -31.12 54.62
N GLN A 405 21.86 -31.56 53.67
CA GLN A 405 21.40 -32.95 53.57
C GLN A 405 22.44 -33.82 52.83
N PRO A 406 22.60 -35.11 53.21
CA PRO A 406 23.31 -36.12 52.41
C PRO A 406 22.37 -36.88 51.46
N PRO A 407 22.71 -37.07 50.17
CA PRO A 407 23.86 -36.50 49.46
C PRO A 407 23.75 -34.96 49.33
N PRO A 408 24.88 -34.25 49.17
CA PRO A 408 24.90 -32.79 49.08
C PRO A 408 23.83 -32.28 48.11
N SER A 409 22.89 -31.53 48.67
CA SER A 409 21.80 -30.94 47.89
C SER A 409 21.64 -29.48 48.25
N VAL A 410 20.92 -28.79 47.37
CA VAL A 410 20.68 -27.37 47.47
C VAL A 410 19.20 -27.11 47.61
N GLN A 411 18.90 -25.91 48.07
CA GLN A 411 17.55 -25.41 48.17
C GLN A 411 16.93 -25.31 46.78
N GLU A 412 15.82 -26.02 46.58
CA GLU A 412 15.09 -26.04 45.30
C GLU A 412 14.09 -24.88 45.17
N HIS A 413 13.56 -24.38 46.29
CA HIS A 413 12.51 -23.36 46.34
C HIS A 413 12.96 -22.18 47.17
N ARG A 414 12.59 -20.95 46.83
CA ARG A 414 12.90 -19.83 47.71
C ARG A 414 12.04 -19.87 48.97
N GLU A 415 12.66 -19.76 50.14
CA GLU A 415 11.95 -19.77 51.42
C GLU A 415 12.23 -18.50 52.22
N TYR A 416 11.20 -18.03 52.91
CA TYR A 416 11.21 -16.85 53.76
C TYR A 416 10.84 -17.24 55.18
N VAL A 417 11.63 -16.81 56.15
CA VAL A 417 11.38 -17.13 57.56
C VAL A 417 11.30 -15.85 58.38
N ILE A 418 10.19 -15.70 59.11
CA ILE A 418 10.02 -14.67 60.15
C ILE A 418 9.99 -15.34 61.52
N PHE A 419 10.38 -14.58 62.55
CA PHE A 419 10.48 -15.07 63.93
C PHE A 419 9.52 -14.36 64.88
N ASP A 420 8.62 -13.57 64.32
CA ASP A 420 7.57 -12.85 65.05
C ASP A 420 6.31 -12.91 64.19
N GLY A 421 5.29 -13.60 64.69
CA GLY A 421 4.04 -13.77 63.97
C GLY A 421 3.29 -12.47 63.66
N SER A 422 3.61 -11.36 64.34
CA SER A 422 3.05 -10.05 64.00
C SER A 422 3.57 -9.45 62.70
N GLN A 423 4.67 -9.99 62.14
CA GLN A 423 5.17 -9.60 60.82
C GLN A 423 4.33 -10.16 59.67
N ALA A 424 3.31 -10.97 59.94
CA ALA A 424 2.45 -11.52 58.90
C ALA A 424 0.96 -11.39 59.22
N TYR A 425 0.17 -11.04 58.20
CA TYR A 425 -1.28 -11.05 58.24
C TYR A 425 -1.82 -12.08 57.23
N PRO A 426 -2.62 -13.07 57.66
CA PRO A 426 -3.24 -14.03 56.75
C PRO A 426 -4.33 -13.30 55.96
N GLU A 427 -4.07 -12.93 54.70
CA GLU A 427 -4.98 -12.09 53.91
C GLU A 427 -6.14 -12.92 53.31
N TYR A 428 -5.79 -14.10 52.75
CA TYR A 428 -6.74 -15.00 52.12
C TYR A 428 -6.45 -16.46 52.47
N VAL A 429 -7.50 -17.27 52.59
CA VAL A 429 -7.42 -18.74 52.56
C VAL A 429 -7.87 -19.20 51.17
N VAL A 430 -6.99 -19.93 50.48
CA VAL A 430 -7.25 -20.46 49.14
C VAL A 430 -7.55 -21.95 49.25
N ILE A 431 -8.72 -22.37 48.79
CA ILE A 431 -9.15 -23.77 48.73
C ILE A 431 -9.07 -24.24 47.28
N PHE A 432 -8.38 -25.36 47.03
CA PHE A 432 -8.04 -25.80 45.69
C PHE A 432 -7.91 -27.33 45.57
N GLU A 433 -7.94 -27.86 44.36
CA GLU A 433 -7.60 -29.25 44.03
C GLU A 433 -6.41 -29.29 43.06
N VAL A 434 -5.68 -30.41 42.96
CA VAL A 434 -4.49 -30.57 42.10
C VAL A 434 -4.50 -31.87 41.32
#